data_AF-A0A7C7J6T4-F1
#
_entry.id   AF-A0A7C7J6T4-F1
#
_cell.length_a   1.000
_cell.length_b   1.000
_cell.length_c   1.000
_cell.angle_alpha   90.00
_cell.angle_beta   90.00
_cell.angle_gamma   90.00
#
_symmetry.space_group_name_H-M   'P 1'
#
loop_
_entity.id
_entity.type
_entity.pdbx_description
1 polymer ?
#
loop_
_entity_poly.entity_id
_entity_poly.type
_entity_poly.pdbx_seq_one_letter_code
_entity_poly.pdbx_strand_id
1 'polypeptide(L)'
;MYIEEKTFNLRFSLEVKFSNDYDGDEDEFVWLREWEQRIKPHLMKAVFTSLREHLEWTARIRNRGMSQDDEIEIALIRDFS
;
A
#
# COMPACT_ATOMS: atom_id res chain seq x y z
N MET A 1 -16.33 13.94 -22.28
CA MET A 1 -15.31 12.87 -22.22
C MET A 1 -15.97 11.66 -21.58
N TYR A 2 -15.85 10.48 -22.20
CA TYR A 2 -16.33 9.23 -21.61
C TYR A 2 -15.17 8.59 -20.84
N ILE A 3 -15.45 8.05 -19.65
CA ILE A 3 -14.44 7.44 -18.78
C ILE A 3 -14.88 6.00 -18.49
N GLU A 4 -13.99 5.05 -18.75
CA GLU A 4 -14.14 3.66 -18.34
C GLU A 4 -13.27 3.41 -17.10
N GLU A 5 -13.85 2.79 -16.07
CA GLU A 5 -13.15 2.52 -14.82
C GLU A 5 -13.20 1.03 -14.47
N LYS A 6 -12.10 0.52 -13.91
CA LYS A 6 -12.02 -0.82 -13.32
C LYS A 6 -11.14 -0.77 -12.08
N THR A 7 -11.58 -1.45 -11.03
CA THR A 7 -10.86 -1.54 -9.74
C THR A 7 -10.62 -3.00 -9.38
N PHE A 8 -9.49 -3.26 -8.73
CA PHE A 8 -9.22 -4.50 -8.01
C PHE A 8 -8.56 -4.15 -6.66
N ASN A 9 -8.61 -5.09 -5.70
CA ASN A 9 -8.01 -4.90 -4.38
C ASN A 9 -6.80 -5.81 -4.19
N LEU A 10 -5.68 -5.24 -3.78
CA LEU A 10 -4.53 -5.96 -3.22
C LEU A 10 -4.45 -5.63 -1.73
N ARG A 11 -4.49 -6.65 -0.87
CA ARG A 11 -4.49 -6.49 0.59
C ARG A 11 -3.41 -7.34 1.22
N PHE A 12 -2.68 -6.77 2.16
CA PHE A 12 -1.75 -7.48 3.02
C PHE A 12 -2.42 -7.74 4.37
N SER A 13 -2.29 -8.96 4.88
CA SER A 13 -2.68 -9.33 6.25
C SER A 13 -1.42 -9.69 7.01
N LEU A 14 -1.15 -8.99 8.10
CA LEU A 14 0.00 -9.27 8.96
C LEU A 14 -0.43 -10.22 10.07
N GLU A 15 0.32 -11.31 10.24
CA GLU A 15 0.11 -12.29 11.30
C GLU A 15 1.43 -12.51 12.05
N VAL A 16 1.39 -12.36 13.37
CA VAL A 16 2.53 -12.62 14.25
C VAL A 16 2.08 -13.60 15.32
N LYS A 17 2.91 -14.61 15.59
CA LYS A 17 2.63 -15.66 16.56
C LYS A 17 3.52 -15.47 17.76
N PHE A 18 2.90 -15.43 18.93
CA PHE A 18 3.58 -15.37 20.21
C PHE A 18 3.44 -16.72 20.93
N SER A 19 4.36 -17.00 21.84
CA SER A 19 4.23 -18.15 22.73
C SER A 19 3.08 -17.96 23.72
N ASN A 20 2.60 -19.05 24.32
CA ASN A 20 1.44 -19.01 25.22
C ASN A 20 1.69 -18.23 26.52
N ASP A 21 2.95 -17.96 26.84
CA ASP A 21 3.43 -17.21 28.00
C ASP A 21 3.71 -15.73 27.70
N TYR A 22 3.33 -15.23 26.53
CA TYR A 22 3.53 -13.84 26.13
C TYR A 22 2.63 -12.87 26.94
N ASP A 23 3.25 -11.95 27.67
CA ASP A 23 2.56 -10.99 28.55
C ASP A 23 2.25 -9.64 27.86
N GLY A 24 2.33 -9.57 26.53
CA GLY A 24 1.88 -8.39 25.76
C GLY A 24 2.92 -7.28 25.58
N ASP A 25 3.83 -7.08 26.54
CA ASP A 25 4.74 -5.93 26.57
C ASP A 25 6.16 -6.22 26.03
N GLU A 26 6.49 -7.48 25.72
CA GLU A 26 7.87 -7.85 25.35
C GLU A 26 8.28 -7.41 23.93
N ASP A 27 7.33 -7.25 22.99
CA ASP A 27 7.67 -6.95 21.59
C ASP A 27 7.58 -5.46 21.22
N GLU A 28 7.01 -4.59 22.07
CA GLU A 28 6.75 -3.17 21.79
C GLU A 28 6.25 -2.87 20.36
N PHE A 29 5.43 -3.75 19.77
CA PHE A 29 4.98 -3.67 18.38
C PHE A 29 6.13 -3.56 17.36
N VAL A 30 7.31 -4.14 17.64
CA VAL A 30 8.49 -4.09 16.75
C VAL A 30 8.16 -4.59 15.36
N TRP A 31 7.37 -5.65 15.23
CA TRP A 31 6.94 -6.18 13.92
C TRP A 31 6.11 -5.16 13.13
N LEU A 32 5.21 -4.43 13.80
CA LEU A 32 4.38 -3.40 13.15
C LEU A 32 5.24 -2.19 12.79
N ARG A 33 6.17 -1.78 13.67
CA ARG A 33 7.13 -0.70 13.38
C ARG A 33 8.02 -1.06 12.19
N GLU A 34 8.51 -2.30 12.11
CA GLU A 34 9.29 -2.76 10.96
C GLU A 34 8.47 -2.72 9.66
N TRP A 35 7.23 -3.19 9.71
CA TRP A 35 6.33 -3.13 8.56
C TRP A 35 6.11 -1.67 8.09
N GLU A 36 5.68 -0.78 8.97
CA GLU A 36 5.33 0.60 8.62
C GLU A 36 6.56 1.43 8.22
N GLN A 37 7.72 1.21 8.84
CA GLN A 37 8.90 2.05 8.62
C GLN A 37 9.85 1.53 7.54
N ARG A 38 9.82 0.23 7.23
CA ARG A 38 10.77 -0.39 6.29
C ARG A 38 10.08 -1.07 5.12
N ILE A 39 9.22 -2.05 5.41
CA ILE A 39 8.68 -2.94 4.37
C ILE A 39 7.67 -2.19 3.48
N LYS A 40 6.65 -1.57 4.07
CA LYS A 40 5.59 -0.85 3.34
C LYS A 40 6.17 0.29 2.48
N PRO A 41 7.07 1.17 2.97
CA PRO A 41 7.69 2.20 2.13
C PRO A 41 8.51 1.64 0.96
N HIS A 42 9.23 0.54 1.17
CA HIS A 42 10.02 -0.10 0.12
C HIS A 42 9.12 -0.70 -0.98
N LEU A 43 8.04 -1.39 -0.60
CA LEU A 43 7.04 -1.91 -1.53
C LEU A 43 6.38 -0.80 -2.34
N MET A 44 5.97 0.30 -1.69
CA MET A 44 5.42 1.46 -2.38
C MET A 44 6.40 2.04 -3.39
N LYS A 45 7.68 2.19 -3.01
CA LYS A 45 8.72 2.64 -3.92
C LYS A 45 8.85 1.71 -5.13
N ALA A 46 8.86 0.39 -4.92
CA ALA A 46 8.96 -0.59 -6.00
C ALA A 46 7.76 -0.52 -6.95
N VAL A 47 6.54 -0.44 -6.41
CA VAL A 47 5.30 -0.29 -7.20
C VAL A 47 5.36 0.97 -8.06
N PHE A 48 5.63 2.13 -7.47
CA PHE A 48 5.72 3.38 -8.25
C PHE A 48 6.90 3.40 -9.23
N THR A 49 7.99 2.67 -8.96
CA THR A 49 9.11 2.55 -9.90
C THR A 49 8.68 1.75 -11.12
N SER A 50 8.05 0.59 -10.93
CA SER A 50 7.54 -0.23 -12.04
C SER A 50 6.45 0.50 -12.84
N LEU A 51 5.52 1.20 -12.18
CA LEU A 51 4.47 1.94 -12.89
C LEU A 51 5.02 3.07 -13.78
N ARG A 52 6.15 3.69 -13.41
CA ARG A 52 6.79 4.74 -14.23
C ARG A 52 7.40 4.22 -15.53
N GLU A 53 7.62 2.91 -15.66
CA GLU A 53 8.11 2.31 -16.91
C GLU A 53 7.04 2.34 -18.01
N HIS A 54 5.76 2.52 -17.65
CA HIS A 54 4.63 2.62 -18.56
C HIS A 54 4.26 4.09 -18.87
N LEU A 55 5.04 4.74 -19.75
CA LEU A 55 4.96 6.19 -20.01
C LEU A 55 3.58 6.72 -20.45
N GLU A 56 2.72 5.87 -21.00
CA GLU A 56 1.36 6.23 -21.42
C GLU A 56 0.38 6.36 -20.23
N TRP A 57 0.80 5.93 -19.03
CA TRP A 57 -0.01 5.93 -17.82
C TRP A 57 0.58 6.87 -16.77
N THR A 58 -0.30 7.62 -16.11
CA THR A 58 0.05 8.43 -14.94
C THR A 58 -0.46 7.75 -13.66
N ALA A 59 0.46 7.39 -12.76
CA ALA A 59 0.13 6.84 -11.45
C ALA A 59 0.06 7.96 -10.38
N ARG A 60 -1.01 7.99 -9.57
CA ARG A 60 -1.19 8.94 -8.46
C ARG A 60 -1.87 8.29 -7.27
N ILE A 61 -1.52 8.71 -6.05
CA ILE A 61 -2.27 8.33 -4.86
C ILE A 61 -3.62 9.07 -4.88
N ARG A 62 -4.72 8.35 -4.66
CA ARG A 62 -6.09 8.87 -4.68
C ARG A 62 -6.91 8.33 -3.49
N ASN A 63 -6.47 8.61 -2.27
CA ASN A 63 -7.24 8.21 -1.09
C ASN A 63 -8.55 9.02 -1.00
N ARG A 64 -9.68 8.32 -0.88
CA ARG A 64 -11.03 8.93 -0.84
C ARG A 64 -11.46 9.26 0.60
N GLY A 65 -10.64 10.04 1.31
CA GLY A 65 -10.89 10.44 2.69
C GLY A 65 -10.38 9.47 3.76
N MET A 66 -9.70 8.39 3.37
CA MET A 66 -9.02 7.46 4.28
C MET A 66 -7.56 7.88 4.50
N SER A 67 -7.05 7.66 5.72
CA SER A 67 -5.63 7.87 6.03
C SER A 67 -4.75 6.97 5.15
N GLN A 68 -3.54 7.42 4.82
CA GLN A 68 -2.53 6.57 4.15
C GLN A 68 -2.05 5.41 5.03
N ASP A 69 -2.32 5.50 6.34
CA ASP A 69 -2.08 4.40 7.27
C ASP A 69 -3.10 3.29 7.08
N ASP A 70 -4.34 3.63 6.74
CA ASP A 70 -5.47 2.70 6.57
C ASP A 70 -5.60 2.17 5.13
N GLU A 71 -5.40 3.05 4.13
CA GLU A 71 -5.57 2.71 2.72
C GLU A 71 -4.63 3.52 1.83
N ILE A 72 -4.08 2.90 0.79
CA ILE A 72 -3.36 3.59 -0.29
C ILE A 72 -4.00 3.18 -1.60
N GLU A 73 -4.88 4.03 -2.15
CA GLU A 73 -5.44 3.84 -3.50
C GLU A 73 -4.45 4.41 -4.51
N ILE A 74 -3.95 3.59 -5.45
CA ILE A 74 -3.12 4.04 -6.57
C ILE A 74 -3.97 4.08 -7.83
N ALA A 75 -4.31 5.27 -8.29
CA ALA A 75 -5.04 5.48 -9.54
C ALA A 75 -4.06 5.54 -10.72
N LEU A 76 -4.35 4.77 -11.76
CA LEU A 76 -3.66 4.80 -13.05
C LEU A 76 -4.59 5.47 -14.07
N ILE A 77 -4.13 6.57 -14.66
CA ILE A 77 -4.91 7.36 -15.61
C ILE A 77 -4.16 7.37 -16.93
N ARG A 78 -4.87 7.05 -18.00
CA ARG A 78 -4.40 7.23 -19.38
C ARG A 78 -5.41 8.10 -20.12
N ASP A 79 -4.90 9.09 -20.82
CA ASP A 79 -5.67 9.95 -21.70
C ASP A 79 -5.47 9.46 -23.15
N PHE A 80 -6.58 9.32 -23.88
CA PHE A 80 -6.60 8.91 -25.29
C PHE A 80 -7.03 10.06 -26.22
N SER A 81 -7.24 11.26 -25.68
CA SER A 81 -7.58 12.45 -26.46
C SER A 81 -6.39 13.04 -27.23
#